data_AF-A0A2S9FUM2-F1
#
_entry.id   AF-A0A2S9FUM2-F1
#
_cell.length_a   1.000
_cell.length_b   1.000
_cell.length_c   1.000
_cell.angle_alpha   90.00
_cell.angle_beta   90.00
_cell.angle_gamma   90.00
#
_symmetry.space_group_name_H-M   'P 1'
#
loop_
_entity.id
_entity.type
_entity.pdbx_description
1 polymer ?
#
loop_
_entity_poly.entity_id
_entity_poly.type
_entity_poly.pdbx_seq_one_letter_code
_entity_poly.pdbx_strand_id
1 'polypeptide(L)'
;RACDAIAKGARTLVISDRDSDHTKAPIPSLLAVSAVHHHLVRCLVRTTVALVVETGDAREVHHIALLVGFGAAAVNPYLAFESIEDL
;
A
#
# COMPACT_ATOMS: atom_id res chain seq x y z
N ARG A 1 -9.28 -7.93 8.81
CA ARG A 1 -8.97 -6.50 8.97
C ARG A 1 -9.45 -5.67 7.77
N ALA A 2 -8.92 -5.87 6.55
CA ALA A 2 -9.34 -5.08 5.38
C ALA A 2 -10.85 -5.22 5.07
N CYS A 3 -11.38 -6.44 4.99
CA CYS A 3 -12.81 -6.67 4.75
C CYS A 3 -13.69 -6.08 5.87
N ASP A 4 -13.27 -6.19 7.13
CA ASP A 4 -14.01 -5.63 8.28
C ASP A 4 -14.09 -4.11 8.22
N ALA A 5 -13.00 -3.45 7.81
CA ALA A 5 -12.98 -1.99 7.63
C ALA A 5 -13.93 -1.55 6.50
N ILE A 6 -13.95 -2.30 5.39
CA ILE A 6 -14.87 -2.04 4.27
C ILE A 6 -16.32 -2.26 4.70
N ALA A 7 -16.61 -3.32 5.46
CA ALA A 7 -17.93 -3.58 6.01
C ALA A 7 -18.42 -2.47 6.95
N LYS A 8 -17.50 -1.81 7.66
CA LYS A 8 -17.76 -0.62 8.48
C LYS A 8 -17.88 0.68 7.66
N GLY A 9 -17.81 0.61 6.33
CA GLY A 9 -18.01 1.75 5.44
C GLY A 9 -16.73 2.42 4.92
N ALA A 10 -15.54 1.91 5.24
CA ALA A 10 -14.31 2.46 4.70
C ALA A 10 -14.26 2.33 3.16
N ARG A 11 -14.01 3.45 2.47
CA ARG A 11 -13.89 3.52 1.00
C ARG A 11 -12.46 3.74 0.52
N THR A 12 -11.55 4.04 1.43
CA THR A 12 -10.11 4.14 1.18
C THR A 12 -9.38 3.37 2.27
N LEU A 13 -8.42 2.54 1.87
CA LEU A 13 -7.52 1.86 2.78
C LEU A 13 -6.09 2.31 2.47
N VAL A 14 -5.41 2.79 3.50
CA VAL A 14 -3.98 3.10 3.42
C VAL A 14 -3.21 1.87 3.92
N ILE A 15 -2.34 1.34 3.07
CA ILE A 15 -1.37 0.30 3.40
C ILE A 15 -0.05 1.03 3.60
N SER A 16 0.43 1.10 4.84
CA SER A 16 1.63 1.87 5.20
C SER A 16 2.67 0.99 5.87
N ASP A 17 3.93 1.19 5.51
CA ASP A 17 5.11 0.63 6.19
C ASP A 17 5.80 1.63 7.15
N ARG A 18 5.25 2.85 7.31
CA ARG A 18 5.88 3.95 8.06
C ARG A 18 6.16 3.64 9.54
N ASP A 19 5.32 2.83 10.17
CA ASP A 19 5.46 2.47 11.60
C ASP A 19 6.45 1.30 11.84
N SER A 20 7.32 1.02 10.87
CA SER A 20 8.34 -0.03 11.00
C SER A 20 9.48 0.43 11.90
N ASP A 21 10.01 -0.49 12.72
CA ASP A 21 11.07 -0.20 13.68
C ASP A 21 12.02 -1.40 13.85
N HIS A 22 13.00 -1.26 14.74
CA HIS A 22 13.98 -2.31 15.05
C HIS A 22 13.38 -3.64 15.56
N THR A 23 12.12 -3.64 16.01
CA THR A 23 11.36 -4.82 16.46
C THR A 23 10.32 -5.29 15.44
N LYS A 24 9.94 -4.43 14.49
CA LYS A 24 8.90 -4.68 13.48
C LYS A 24 9.44 -4.40 12.09
N ALA A 25 9.87 -5.47 11.42
CA ALA A 25 10.29 -5.37 10.03
C ALA A 25 9.11 -4.96 9.12
N PRO A 26 9.34 -4.08 8.14
CA PRO A 26 8.34 -3.74 7.14
C PRO A 26 8.01 -4.97 6.28
N ILE A 27 6.74 -5.14 5.94
CA ILE A 27 6.35 -6.05 4.86
C ILE A 27 6.61 -5.32 3.55
N PRO A 28 7.31 -5.92 2.55
CA PRO A 28 7.51 -5.28 1.25
C PRO A 28 6.18 -4.78 0.67
N SER A 29 6.15 -3.51 0.25
CA SER A 29 4.89 -2.83 -0.06
C SER A 29 4.18 -3.47 -1.25
N LEU A 30 4.93 -3.97 -2.23
CA LEU A 30 4.39 -4.73 -3.35
C LEU A 30 3.70 -6.02 -2.89
N LEU A 31 4.30 -6.75 -1.94
CA LEU A 31 3.70 -7.97 -1.39
C LEU A 31 2.42 -7.65 -0.60
N ALA A 32 2.47 -6.61 0.24
CA ALA A 32 1.33 -6.17 1.05
C ALA A 32 0.13 -5.77 0.18
N VAL A 33 0.34 -4.89 -0.82
CA VAL A 33 -0.75 -4.44 -1.69
C VAL A 33 -1.29 -5.58 -2.55
N SER A 34 -0.43 -6.44 -3.10
CA SER A 34 -0.85 -7.58 -3.91
C SER A 34 -1.72 -8.56 -3.10
N ALA A 35 -1.29 -8.89 -1.88
CA ALA A 35 -2.02 -9.80 -1.01
C ALA A 35 -3.41 -9.25 -0.67
N VAL A 36 -3.51 -7.96 -0.31
CA VAL A 36 -4.78 -7.30 -0.02
C VAL A 36 -5.64 -7.23 -1.28
N HIS A 37 -5.10 -6.76 -2.41
CA HIS A 37 -5.82 -6.64 -3.67
C HIS A 37 -6.45 -7.98 -4.09
N HIS A 38 -5.66 -9.06 -4.16
CA HIS A 38 -6.15 -10.37 -4.56
C HIS A 38 -7.13 -10.96 -3.53
N HIS A 39 -6.94 -10.71 -2.24
CA HIS A 39 -7.91 -11.14 -1.23
C HIS A 39 -9.26 -10.43 -1.41
N LEU A 40 -9.26 -9.11 -1.61
CA LEU A 40 -10.49 -8.35 -1.85
C LEU A 40 -11.21 -8.74 -3.15
N VAL A 41 -10.45 -9.18 -4.18
CA VAL A 41 -11.03 -9.77 -5.40
C VAL A 41 -11.74 -11.07 -5.08
N ARG A 42 -11.11 -11.98 -4.32
CA ARG A 42 -11.73 -13.25 -3.89
C ARG A 42 -12.97 -13.04 -3.02
N CYS A 43 -12.99 -11.97 -2.24
CA CYS A 43 -14.14 -11.59 -1.42
C CYS A 43 -15.19 -10.76 -2.16
N LEU A 44 -15.02 -10.49 -3.46
CA LEU A 44 -15.95 -9.71 -4.30
C LEU A 44 -16.21 -8.27 -3.82
N VAL A 45 -15.28 -7.68 -3.06
CA VAL A 45 -15.42 -6.32 -2.49
C VAL A 45 -14.39 -5.33 -3.03
N ARG A 46 -13.45 -5.75 -3.90
CA ARG A 46 -12.35 -4.89 -4.39
C ARG A 46 -12.83 -3.61 -5.08
N THR A 47 -13.93 -3.65 -5.82
CA THR A 47 -14.47 -2.47 -6.55
C THR A 47 -15.01 -1.39 -5.63
N THR A 48 -15.21 -1.69 -4.34
CA THR A 48 -15.89 -0.81 -3.39
C THR A 48 -14.93 0.05 -2.56
N VAL A 49 -13.62 -0.05 -2.83
CA VAL A 49 -12.56 0.57 -2.02
C VAL A 49 -11.33 0.93 -2.88
N ALA A 50 -10.70 2.06 -2.57
CA ALA A 50 -9.40 2.45 -3.09
C ALA A 50 -8.27 1.97 -2.17
N LEU A 51 -7.17 1.45 -2.74
CA LEU A 51 -5.97 1.09 -1.99
C LEU A 51 -4.91 2.16 -2.22
N VAL A 52 -4.49 2.85 -1.17
CA VAL A 52 -3.38 3.81 -1.20
C VAL A 52 -2.18 3.15 -0.54
N VAL A 53 -1.03 3.16 -1.20
CA VAL A 53 0.20 2.61 -0.64
C VAL A 53 1.08 3.76 -0.18
N GLU A 54 1.40 3.79 1.10
CA GLU A 54 2.46 4.63 1.67
C GLU A 54 3.66 3.74 1.93
N THR A 55 4.80 4.04 1.30
CA THR A 55 5.94 3.11 1.30
C THR A 55 7.27 3.81 1.38
N GLY A 56 8.21 3.20 2.10
CA GLY A 56 9.62 3.57 2.11
C GLY A 56 10.48 2.82 1.07
N ASP A 57 9.97 1.74 0.47
CA ASP A 57 10.74 0.89 -0.46
C ASP A 57 10.67 1.33 -1.94
N ALA A 58 9.74 2.21 -2.30
CA ALA A 58 9.52 2.63 -3.69
C ALA A 58 10.27 3.94 -4.02
N ARG A 59 11.20 3.86 -4.98
CA ARG A 59 12.04 5.00 -5.39
C ARG A 59 12.28 5.13 -6.90
N GLU A 60 11.87 4.14 -7.68
CA GLU A 60 12.12 4.09 -9.12
C GLU A 60 10.80 3.88 -9.85
N VAL A 61 10.77 4.30 -11.12
CA VAL A 61 9.59 4.16 -11.99
C VAL A 61 9.05 2.73 -12.02
N HIS A 62 9.94 1.72 -11.95
CA HIS A 62 9.55 0.33 -11.91
C HIS A 62 8.77 -0.05 -10.64
N HIS A 63 9.20 0.45 -9.47
CA HIS A 63 8.49 0.23 -8.21
C HIS A 63 7.08 0.82 -8.25
N ILE A 64 6.93 2.06 -8.74
CA ILE A 64 5.63 2.72 -8.85
C ILE A 64 4.72 1.99 -9.85
N ALA A 65 5.27 1.61 -11.02
CA ALA A 65 4.53 0.87 -12.03
C ALA A 65 4.01 -0.48 -11.51
N LEU A 66 4.84 -1.23 -10.77
CA LEU A 66 4.42 -2.50 -10.17
C LEU A 66 3.35 -2.30 -9.10
N LEU A 67 3.50 -1.32 -8.19
CA LEU A 67 2.50 -1.06 -7.16
C LEU A 67 1.12 -0.76 -7.76
N VAL A 68 1.07 0.08 -8.78
CA VAL A 68 -0.17 0.38 -9.51
C VAL A 68 -0.70 -0.86 -10.23
N GLY A 69 0.17 -1.59 -10.95
CA GLY A 69 -0.20 -2.80 -11.67
C GLY A 69 -0.76 -3.92 -10.79
N PHE A 70 -0.34 -3.99 -9.53
CA PHE A 70 -0.81 -4.96 -8.54
C PHE A 70 -1.96 -4.44 -7.64
N GLY A 71 -2.54 -3.29 -7.98
CA GLY A 71 -3.82 -2.87 -7.46
C GLY A 71 -3.81 -1.65 -6.55
N ALA A 72 -2.70 -0.92 -6.43
CA ALA A 72 -2.68 0.40 -5.81
C ALA A 72 -3.43 1.42 -6.70
N ALA A 73 -4.27 2.24 -6.09
CA ALA A 73 -4.91 3.39 -6.74
C ALA A 73 -4.04 4.66 -6.67
N ALA A 74 -3.21 4.76 -5.64
CA ALA A 74 -2.24 5.83 -5.46
C ALA A 74 -1.02 5.31 -4.68
N VAL A 75 0.13 5.95 -4.87
CA VAL A 75 1.39 5.62 -4.19
C VAL A 75 1.98 6.90 -3.59
N ASN A 76 2.32 6.86 -2.30
CA ASN A 76 3.06 7.87 -1.57
C ASN A 76 4.44 7.31 -1.18
N PRO A 77 5.50 7.55 -1.98
CA PRO A 77 6.85 7.10 -1.68
C PRO A 77 7.52 8.04 -0.66
N TYR A 78 7.04 8.04 0.59
CA TYR A 78 7.43 9.06 1.57
C TYR A 78 8.92 9.09 1.84
N LEU A 79 9.57 7.94 2.00
CA LEU A 79 10.99 7.90 2.36
C LEU A 79 11.87 8.41 1.21
N ALA A 80 11.41 8.23 -0.04
CA ALA A 80 12.09 8.81 -1.19
C ALA A 80 11.98 10.34 -1.18
N PHE A 81 10.82 10.90 -0.82
CA PHE A 81 10.67 12.35 -0.67
C PHE A 81 11.48 12.90 0.49
N GLU A 82 11.42 12.26 1.67
CA GLU A 82 12.25 12.64 2.83
C GLU A 82 13.74 12.58 2.49
N SER A 83 14.20 11.56 1.76
CA SER A 83 15.59 11.45 1.29
C SER A 83 16.00 12.55 0.32
N ILE A 84 15.06 13.11 -0.45
CA ILE A 84 15.31 14.24 -1.36
C ILE A 84 15.37 15.56 -0.59
N GLU A 85 14.54 15.73 0.44
CA GLU A 85 14.56 16.91 1.31
C GLU A 85 15.87 17.01 2.12
N ASP A 86 16.48 15.87 2.47
CA ASP A 86 17.75 15.78 3.19
C ASP A 86 19.00 16.01 2.30
N LEU A 87 18.84 16.22 0.99
CA LEU A 87 19.94 16.41 0.02
C LEU A 87 20.30 17.89 -0.19
#